data_AF-A0A1Y1NL54-F1
#
_entry.id   AF-A0A1Y1NL54-F1
#
_cell.length_a   1.000
_cell.length_b   1.000
_cell.length_c   1.000
_cell.angle_alpha   90.00
_cell.angle_beta   90.00
_cell.angle_gamma   90.00
#
_symmetry.space_group_name_H-M   'P 1'
#
loop_
_entity.id
_entity.type
_entity.pdbx_description
1 polymer ?
#
loop_
_entity_poly.entity_id
_entity_poly.type
_entity_poly.pdbx_seq_one_letter_code
_entity_poly.pdbx_strand_id
1 'polypeptide(L)'
;QDEVFLAAQEAVGAHRDSQVPSSSYYNELLYGEEFICPNCGKPYKKKQSLKAHLYYDCGKERLFSCLICSYKCKRKYVLKTHIMRRHMPPREYSEKHRL
;
A
#
# COMPACT_ATOMS: atom_id res chain seq x y z
N GLN A 1 6.25 -17.85 14.23
CA GLN A 1 5.40 -16.95 13.42
C GLN A 1 5.45 -17.50 12.01
N ASP A 2 4.31 -17.90 11.43
CA ASP A 2 4.27 -18.67 10.18
C ASP A 2 4.92 -17.91 9.01
N GLU A 3 6.11 -18.36 8.60
CA GLU A 3 6.85 -17.83 7.44
C GLU A 3 6.01 -17.88 6.16
N VAL A 4 5.16 -18.89 6.04
CA VAL A 4 4.20 -19.07 4.94
C VAL A 4 3.25 -17.87 4.81
N PHE A 5 2.80 -17.30 5.93
CA PHE A 5 1.91 -16.14 5.89
C PHE A 5 2.65 -14.87 5.45
N LEU A 6 3.88 -14.67 5.91
CA LEU A 6 4.68 -13.51 5.52
C LEU A 6 5.01 -13.55 4.02
N ALA A 7 5.36 -14.74 3.52
CA ALA A 7 5.56 -15.00 2.10
C ALA A 7 4.27 -14.73 1.29
N ALA A 8 3.09 -15.09 1.81
CA ALA A 8 1.82 -14.80 1.14
C ALA A 8 1.54 -13.28 1.06
N GLN A 9 1.75 -12.53 2.14
CA GLN A 9 1.61 -11.06 2.12
C GLN A 9 2.64 -10.41 1.18
N GLU A 10 3.82 -11.01 1.03
CA GLU A 10 4.88 -10.58 0.11
C GLU A 10 4.55 -10.84 -1.35
N ALA A 11 4.09 -12.04 -1.68
CA ALA A 11 3.63 -12.39 -3.01
C ALA A 11 2.46 -11.50 -3.46
N VAL A 12 1.51 -11.23 -2.57
CA VAL A 12 0.39 -10.29 -2.82
C VAL A 12 0.91 -8.87 -3.11
N GLY A 13 1.93 -8.43 -2.38
CA GLY A 13 2.61 -7.15 -2.64
C GLY A 13 3.29 -7.12 -4.01
N ALA A 14 4.15 -8.10 -4.30
CA ALA A 14 4.92 -8.17 -5.53
C ALA A 14 4.06 -8.25 -6.79
N HIS A 15 3.00 -9.07 -6.79
CA HIS A 15 2.09 -9.16 -7.93
C HIS A 15 1.35 -7.85 -8.20
N ARG A 16 0.92 -7.15 -7.14
CA ARG A 16 0.35 -5.81 -7.29
C ARG A 16 1.42 -4.89 -7.87
N ASP A 17 2.66 -4.98 -7.35
CA ASP A 17 3.80 -4.16 -7.73
C ASP A 17 4.21 -4.25 -9.23
N SER A 18 3.84 -5.31 -9.91
CA SER A 18 4.12 -5.48 -11.35
C SER A 18 3.12 -4.80 -12.29
N GLN A 19 1.94 -4.38 -11.82
CA GLN A 19 0.87 -3.81 -12.68
C GLN A 19 1.03 -2.31 -12.94
N VAL A 20 2.19 -1.86 -13.40
CA VAL A 20 2.49 -0.43 -13.57
C VAL A 20 2.04 0.05 -14.94
N PRO A 21 1.09 1.01 -15.05
CA PRO A 21 0.81 1.69 -16.31
C PRO A 21 2.06 2.35 -16.90
N SER A 22 2.12 2.45 -18.23
CA SER A 22 3.24 3.10 -18.94
C SER A 22 3.46 4.55 -18.49
N SER A 23 4.67 5.09 -18.69
CA SER A 23 4.95 6.48 -18.31
C SER A 23 4.09 7.49 -19.10
N SER A 24 3.75 7.16 -20.35
CA SER A 24 2.91 7.99 -21.22
C SER A 24 1.48 8.12 -20.70
N TYR A 25 0.89 7.05 -20.17
CA TYR A 25 -0.47 7.05 -19.61
C TYR A 25 -0.69 8.16 -18.57
N TYR A 26 0.29 8.43 -17.71
CA TYR A 26 0.14 9.46 -16.68
C TYR A 26 0.23 10.89 -17.22
N ASN A 27 0.83 11.11 -18.39
CA ASN A 27 0.91 12.45 -18.96
C ASN A 27 -0.46 12.90 -19.51
N GLU A 28 -1.28 11.96 -19.98
CA GLU A 28 -2.68 12.19 -20.39
C GLU A 28 -3.60 12.50 -19.19
N LEU A 29 -3.12 12.30 -17.97
CA LEU A 29 -3.85 12.58 -16.73
C LEU A 29 -3.45 13.91 -16.08
N LEU A 30 -2.57 14.69 -16.71
CA LEU A 30 -2.22 16.03 -16.28
C LEU A 30 -3.24 17.03 -16.82
N TYR A 31 -3.92 17.73 -15.92
CA TYR A 31 -4.87 18.80 -16.24
C TYR A 31 -4.42 20.08 -15.53
N GLY A 32 -3.86 21.02 -16.29
CA GLY A 32 -3.19 22.19 -15.73
C GLY A 32 -1.97 21.77 -14.90
N GLU A 33 -1.97 22.14 -13.62
CA GLU A 33 -0.87 21.86 -12.66
C GLU A 33 -1.13 20.62 -11.79
N GLU A 34 -2.22 19.88 -12.01
CA GLU A 34 -2.59 18.72 -11.20
C GLU A 34 -2.80 17.46 -12.03
N PHE A 35 -2.44 16.33 -11.43
CA PHE A 35 -2.69 15.00 -11.99
C PHE A 35 -4.02 14.47 -11.45
N ILE A 36 -4.98 14.19 -12.33
CA ILE A 36 -6.34 13.81 -11.96
C ILE A 36 -6.56 12.32 -12.16
N CYS A 37 -7.12 11.65 -11.15
CA CYS A 37 -7.50 10.26 -11.28
C CYS A 37 -8.74 10.09 -12.19
N PRO A 38 -8.66 9.35 -13.30
CA PRO A 38 -9.78 9.20 -14.23
C PRO A 38 -10.94 8.39 -13.63
N ASN A 39 -10.66 7.52 -12.65
CA ASN A 39 -11.66 6.62 -12.07
C ASN A 39 -12.48 7.28 -10.94
N CYS A 40 -11.94 8.28 -10.26
CA CYS A 40 -12.61 8.88 -9.09
C CYS A 40 -12.48 10.41 -8.98
N GLY A 41 -11.84 11.07 -9.95
CA GLY A 41 -11.71 12.52 -10.04
C GLY A 41 -10.77 13.17 -9.01
N LYS A 42 -10.08 12.39 -8.17
CA LYS A 42 -9.21 12.96 -7.13
C LYS A 42 -7.97 13.65 -7.74
N PRO A 43 -7.65 14.89 -7.31
CA PRO A 43 -6.46 15.61 -7.77
C PRO A 43 -5.21 15.25 -6.96
N TYR A 44 -4.06 15.31 -7.62
CA TYR A 44 -2.75 15.06 -7.05
C TYR A 44 -1.72 16.05 -7.59
N LYS A 45 -0.97 16.69 -6.70
CA LYS A 45 0.11 17.63 -7.07
C LYS A 45 1.33 16.98 -7.74
N LYS A 46 1.46 15.65 -7.65
CA LYS A 46 2.63 14.90 -8.12
C LYS A 46 2.21 13.64 -8.86
N LYS A 47 2.85 13.36 -10.00
CA LYS A 47 2.68 12.13 -10.78
C LYS A 47 2.84 10.86 -9.95
N GLN A 48 3.85 10.83 -9.07
CA GLN A 48 4.11 9.68 -8.19
C GLN A 48 2.96 9.41 -7.22
N SER A 49 2.28 10.45 -6.73
CA SER A 49 1.15 10.32 -5.83
C SER A 49 -0.08 9.76 -6.55
N LEU A 50 -0.37 10.25 -7.76
CA LEU A 50 -1.43 9.67 -8.60
C LEU A 50 -1.11 8.20 -8.94
N LYS A 51 0.14 7.90 -9.30
CA LYS A 51 0.60 6.53 -9.57
C LYS A 51 0.34 5.60 -8.39
N ALA A 52 0.77 5.97 -7.18
CA ALA A 52 0.52 5.17 -5.98
C ALA A 52 -0.97 5.02 -5.68
N HIS A 53 -1.77 6.06 -5.92
CA HIS A 53 -3.21 6.02 -5.74
C HIS A 53 -3.89 5.01 -6.67
N LEU A 54 -3.66 5.11 -7.99
CA LEU A 54 -4.25 4.23 -8.99
C LEU A 54 -3.94 2.76 -8.72
N TYR A 55 -2.77 2.54 -8.17
CA TYR A 55 -2.25 1.21 -8.01
C TYR A 55 -2.65 0.52 -6.71
N TYR A 56 -2.64 1.25 -5.59
CA TYR A 56 -2.91 0.67 -4.28
C TYR A 56 -4.30 0.99 -3.74
N ASP A 57 -4.92 2.08 -4.17
CA ASP A 57 -6.09 2.63 -3.48
C ASP A 57 -7.34 2.64 -4.36
N CYS A 58 -7.23 3.15 -5.58
CA CYS A 58 -8.38 3.37 -6.46
C CYS A 58 -9.00 2.04 -6.91
N GLY A 59 -10.24 1.77 -6.48
CA GLY A 59 -10.94 0.53 -6.81
C GLY A 59 -10.29 -0.76 -6.28
N LYS A 60 -9.23 -0.67 -5.46
CA LYS A 60 -8.50 -1.84 -4.98
C LYS A 60 -9.10 -2.42 -3.70
N GLU A 61 -9.14 -3.74 -3.64
CA GLU A 61 -9.56 -4.49 -2.46
C GLU A 61 -8.51 -4.48 -1.32
N ARG A 62 -8.99 -4.73 -0.10
CA ARG A 62 -8.19 -4.84 1.12
C ARG A 62 -7.64 -6.27 1.26
N LEU A 63 -6.58 -6.56 0.51
CA LEU A 63 -5.98 -7.89 0.43
C LEU A 63 -5.11 -8.26 1.63
N PHE A 64 -4.65 -7.28 2.42
CA PHE A 64 -3.76 -7.51 3.55
C PHE A 64 -4.60 -7.64 4.82
N SER A 65 -4.62 -8.82 5.44
CA SER A 65 -5.40 -9.13 6.64
C SER A 65 -4.51 -9.32 7.86
N CYS A 66 -4.94 -8.81 9.02
CA CYS A 66 -4.30 -9.12 10.30
C CYS A 66 -4.69 -10.54 10.74
N LEU A 67 -3.72 -11.29 11.28
CA LEU A 67 -3.97 -12.62 11.85
C LEU A 67 -4.49 -12.57 13.29
N ILE A 68 -4.32 -11.43 13.96
CA ILE A 68 -4.63 -11.27 15.39
C ILE A 68 -6.03 -10.69 15.57
N CYS A 69 -6.56 -9.99 14.56
CA CYS A 69 -7.89 -9.40 14.59
C CYS A 69 -8.47 -9.29 13.17
N SER A 70 -9.75 -8.93 13.05
CA SER A 70 -10.45 -8.83 11.77
C SER A 70 -10.04 -7.63 10.89
N TYR A 71 -8.97 -6.90 11.24
CA TYR A 71 -8.52 -5.73 10.47
C TYR A 71 -7.99 -6.13 9.08
N LYS A 72 -8.39 -5.37 8.07
CA LYS A 72 -7.90 -5.51 6.68
C LYS A 72 -7.49 -4.16 6.12
N CYS A 73 -6.43 -4.12 5.32
CA CYS A 73 -5.96 -2.91 4.64
C CYS A 73 -5.49 -3.18 3.21
N LYS A 74 -5.26 -2.11 2.45
CA LYS A 74 -4.87 -2.18 1.03
C LYS A 74 -3.36 -2.25 0.79
N ARG A 75 -2.54 -2.00 1.81
CA ARG A 75 -1.08 -1.86 1.68
C ARG A 75 -0.34 -2.63 2.77
N LYS A 76 0.79 -3.27 2.42
CA LYS A 76 1.63 -4.06 3.33
C LYS A 76 2.14 -3.25 4.52
N TYR A 77 2.68 -2.06 4.29
CA TYR A 77 3.24 -1.24 5.37
C TYR A 77 2.18 -0.83 6.40
N VAL A 78 0.93 -0.61 5.96
CA VAL A 78 -0.19 -0.29 6.84
C VAL A 78 -0.50 -1.48 7.77
N LEU A 79 -0.46 -2.71 7.24
CA LEU A 79 -0.62 -3.91 8.05
C LEU A 79 0.53 -4.05 9.07
N LYS A 80 1.78 -3.84 8.64
CA LYS A 80 2.95 -3.90 9.51
C LYS A 80 2.84 -2.90 10.67
N THR A 81 2.53 -1.64 10.36
CA THR A 81 2.31 -0.61 11.39
C THR A 81 1.11 -0.92 12.28
N HIS A 82 0.02 -1.47 11.73
CA HIS A 82 -1.13 -1.92 12.52
C HIS A 82 -0.70 -2.97 13.56
N ILE A 83 0.01 -4.03 13.12
CA ILE A 83 0.48 -5.10 14.02
C ILE A 83 1.37 -4.52 15.12
N MET A 84 2.34 -3.69 14.75
CA MET A 84 3.28 -3.09 15.70
C MET A 84 2.62 -2.18 16.72
N ARG A 85 1.57 -1.43 16.33
CA ARG A 85 0.90 -0.48 17.23
C ARG A 85 -0.24 -1.09 18.04
N ARG A 86 -0.87 -2.14 17.54
CA ARG A 86 -2.08 -2.72 18.14
C ARG A 86 -1.83 -4.03 18.86
N HIS A 87 -0.79 -4.77 18.47
CA HIS A 87 -0.55 -6.14 18.94
C HIS A 87 0.87 -6.40 19.46
N MET A 88 1.79 -5.43 19.38
CA MET A 88 3.16 -5.56 19.88
C MET A 88 3.38 -4.64 21.09
N PRO A 89 3.86 -5.16 22.23
CA PRO A 89 4.15 -4.33 23.39
C PRO A 89 5.40 -3.45 23.15
N PRO A 90 5.49 -2.26 23.79
CA PRO A 90 6.56 -1.28 23.54
C PRO A 90 8.00 -1.81 23.72
N ARG A 91 8.20 -2.82 24.57
CA ARG A 91 9.53 -3.35 24.90
C ARG A 91 10.19 -4.11 23.74
N GLU A 92 9.42 -4.80 22.91
CA GLU A 92 9.97 -5.56 21.78
C GLU A 92 10.17 -4.70 20.52
N TYR A 93 9.48 -3.56 20.43
CA TYR A 93 9.60 -2.64 19.29
C TYR A 93 10.96 -1.93 19.25
N SER A 94 11.52 -1.58 20.42
CA SER A 94 12.79 -0.86 20.56
C SER A 94 14.03 -1.70 20.27
N GLU A 95 14.01 -3.01 20.52
CA GLU A 95 15.17 -3.88 20.28
C GLU A 95 15.36 -4.17 18.78
N LYS A 96 14.28 -4.25 18.00
CA LYS A 96 14.35 -4.52 16.54
C LYS A 96 14.82 -3.35 15.68
N HIS A 97 14.95 -2.13 16.23
CA HIS A 97 15.38 -0.93 15.50
C HIS A 97 16.72 -0.34 16.00
N ARG A 98 17.50 -1.13 16.76
CA ARG A 98 18.79 -0.72 17.35
C ARG A 98 20.02 -1.32 16.67
N LEU A 99 19.87 -1.96 15.52
CA LEU A 99 20.96 -2.51 14.69
C LEU A 99 20.95 -1.86 13.32
#